data_AF-U3TYW8-F1
#
_entry.id   AF-U3TYW8-F1
#
_cell.length_a   1.000
_cell.length_b   1.000
_cell.length_c   1.000
_cell.angle_alpha   90.00
_cell.angle_beta   90.00
_cell.angle_gamma   90.00
#
_symmetry.space_group_name_H-M   'P 1'
#
loop_
_entity.id
_entity.type
_entity.pdbx_description
1 polymer ?
#
loop_
_entity_poly.entity_id
_entity_poly.type
_entity_poly.pdbx_seq_one_letter_code
_entity_poly.pdbx_strand_id
1 'polypeptide(L)'
;MLKQAGWQIKNQQLVNVKTGQPFQFELLLRSGSLNDWALPFQHSLARLGITMTLRQVDSSQYLRRLREGDYDMIPSLYQAMPWPSTSLQYVWQSDYISSSWNTARVKDPLVDHFVQQIVAHQGDEKALLPLGQALDRLLLWNAYMIPMWYNAEQRLAWWDKFSHPQIKPAFATGLENWWYDVNKAGRLPADQALANIQFGP
;
A
#
# COMPACT_ATOMS: atom_id res chain seq x y z
N MET A 1 15.06 9.47 -19.35
CA MET A 1 15.39 8.99 -18.00
C MET A 1 16.38 7.83 -18.02
N LEU A 2 16.04 6.58 -18.38
CA LEU A 2 16.98 5.44 -18.31
C LEU A 2 18.29 5.65 -19.11
N LYS A 3 18.22 6.19 -20.33
CA LYS A 3 19.42 6.56 -21.12
C LYS A 3 20.30 7.60 -20.42
N GLN A 4 19.69 8.62 -19.81
CA GLN A 4 20.40 9.66 -19.05
C GLN A 4 21.06 9.08 -17.80
N ALA A 5 20.45 8.05 -17.20
CA ALA A 5 21.01 7.29 -16.08
C ALA A 5 22.08 6.26 -16.49
N GLY A 6 22.50 6.25 -17.76
CA GLY A 6 23.56 5.36 -18.26
C GLY A 6 23.12 3.96 -18.63
N TRP A 7 21.84 3.76 -18.96
CA TRP A 7 21.31 2.48 -19.45
C TRP A 7 21.01 2.52 -20.95
N GLN A 8 21.35 1.45 -21.67
CA GLN A 8 21.08 1.33 -23.10
C GLN A 8 20.53 -0.06 -23.45
N ILE A 9 19.79 -0.15 -24.55
CA ILE A 9 19.35 -1.45 -25.07
C ILE A 9 20.47 -2.05 -25.91
N LYS A 10 20.89 -3.27 -25.58
CA LYS A 10 21.82 -4.09 -26.36
C LYS A 10 21.27 -5.52 -26.41
N ASN A 11 21.12 -6.08 -27.62
CA ASN A 11 20.57 -7.43 -27.82
C ASN A 11 19.23 -7.67 -27.09
N GLN A 12 18.31 -6.69 -27.20
CA GLN A 12 17.00 -6.69 -26.53
C GLN A 12 17.04 -6.66 -24.99
N GLN A 13 18.21 -6.44 -24.38
CA GLN A 13 18.37 -6.29 -22.94
C GLN A 13 18.78 -4.87 -22.58
N LEU A 14 18.27 -4.36 -21.46
CA LEU A 14 18.71 -3.10 -20.88
C LEU A 14 20.00 -3.34 -20.11
N VAL A 15 21.10 -2.73 -20.56
CA VAL A 15 22.43 -2.91 -19.99
C VAL A 15 23.00 -1.59 -19.52
N ASN A 16 23.71 -1.61 -18.39
CA ASN A 16 24.43 -0.44 -17.91
C ASN A 16 25.66 -0.18 -18.78
N VAL A 17 25.82 1.05 -19.27
CA VAL A 17 26.90 1.43 -20.20
C VAL A 17 28.27 1.31 -19.55
N LYS A 18 28.38 1.54 -18.23
CA LYS A 18 29.66 1.49 -17.50
C LYS A 18 30.05 0.08 -17.09
N THR A 19 29.11 -0.69 -16.56
CA THR A 19 29.41 -2.01 -15.97
C THR A 19 29.15 -3.17 -16.93
N GLY A 20 28.38 -2.96 -18.00
CA GLY A 20 27.93 -4.00 -18.91
C GLY A 20 26.89 -4.96 -18.31
N GLN A 21 26.49 -4.76 -17.05
CA GLN A 21 25.53 -5.63 -16.37
C GLN A 21 24.11 -5.40 -16.89
N PRO A 22 23.32 -6.47 -17.11
CA PRO A 22 21.90 -6.34 -17.43
C PRO A 22 21.13 -5.78 -16.24
N PHE A 23 20.07 -5.02 -16.52
CA PHE A 23 19.13 -4.59 -15.48
C PHE A 23 18.26 -5.80 -15.11
N GLN A 24 18.55 -6.37 -13.95
CA GLN A 24 17.78 -7.47 -13.39
C GLN A 24 17.52 -7.27 -11.91
N PHE A 25 16.35 -7.70 -11.44
CA PHE A 25 15.97 -7.63 -10.03
C PHE A 25 14.91 -8.68 -9.68
N GLU A 26 14.75 -8.95 -8.39
CA GLU A 26 13.78 -9.89 -7.83
C GLU A 26 12.56 -9.16 -7.25
N LEU A 27 11.36 -9.61 -7.63
CA LEU A 27 10.11 -9.30 -6.92
C LEU A 27 9.78 -10.46 -5.98
N LEU A 28 9.95 -10.21 -4.68
CA LEU A 28 9.67 -11.18 -3.63
C LEU A 28 8.17 -11.20 -3.29
N LEU A 29 7.57 -12.38 -3.36
CA LEU A 29 6.14 -12.60 -3.16
C LEU A 29 5.91 -13.63 -2.06
N ARG A 30 4.94 -13.35 -1.19
CA ARG A 30 4.48 -14.29 -0.17
C ARG A 30 3.47 -15.27 -0.77
N SER A 31 3.62 -16.56 -0.44
CA SER A 31 2.67 -17.61 -0.84
C SER A 31 1.26 -17.33 -0.32
N GLY A 32 0.24 -17.51 -1.17
CA GLY A 32 -1.17 -17.29 -0.82
C GLY A 32 -1.64 -15.84 -0.93
N SER A 33 -0.76 -14.90 -1.32
CA SER A 33 -1.16 -13.53 -1.65
C SER A 33 -1.75 -13.44 -3.06
N LEU A 34 -2.68 -12.51 -3.27
CA LEU A 34 -3.24 -12.16 -4.58
C LEU A 34 -2.20 -11.37 -5.40
N ASN A 35 -1.54 -12.04 -6.36
CA ASN A 35 -0.41 -11.47 -7.13
C ASN A 35 -0.64 -11.47 -8.65
N ASP A 36 -1.90 -11.52 -9.11
CA ASP A 36 -2.24 -11.60 -10.54
C ASP A 36 -1.69 -10.43 -11.38
N TRP A 37 -1.41 -9.30 -10.73
CA TRP A 37 -0.78 -8.12 -11.31
C TRP A 37 0.71 -8.31 -11.65
N ALA A 38 1.40 -9.26 -11.02
CA ALA A 38 2.86 -9.41 -11.10
C ALA A 38 3.31 -9.88 -12.49
N LEU A 39 2.56 -10.77 -13.14
CA LEU A 39 2.87 -11.26 -14.50
C LEU A 39 2.72 -10.14 -15.57
N PRO A 40 1.61 -9.37 -15.64
CA PRO A 40 1.51 -8.20 -16.50
C PRO A 40 2.62 -7.17 -16.27
N PHE A 41 3.01 -6.95 -15.01
CA PHE A 41 4.11 -6.06 -14.66
C PHE A 41 5.46 -6.57 -15.19
N GLN A 42 5.75 -7.86 -14.98
CA GLN A 42 6.94 -8.53 -15.51
C GLN A 42 7.04 -8.42 -17.02
N HIS A 43 5.94 -8.71 -17.72
CA HIS A 43 5.87 -8.62 -19.18
C HIS A 43 6.10 -7.19 -19.67
N SER A 44 5.58 -6.18 -18.95
CA SER A 44 5.78 -4.78 -19.29
C SER A 44 7.24 -4.35 -19.15
N LEU A 45 7.94 -4.83 -18.13
CA LEU A 45 9.38 -4.60 -17.93
C LEU A 45 10.25 -5.33 -18.95
N ALA A 46 9.86 -6.55 -19.34
CA ALA A 46 10.57 -7.32 -20.36
C ALA A 46 10.60 -6.59 -21.72
N ARG A 47 9.52 -5.89 -22.08
CA ARG A 47 9.49 -5.03 -23.29
C ARG A 47 10.48 -3.87 -23.23
N LEU A 48 10.92 -3.47 -22.04
CA LEU A 48 11.97 -2.46 -21.82
C LEU A 48 13.36 -3.09 -21.72
N GLY A 49 13.48 -4.41 -21.92
CA GLY A 49 14.72 -5.17 -21.75
C GLY A 49 15.13 -5.40 -20.30
N ILE A 50 14.23 -5.18 -19.34
CA ILE A 50 14.49 -5.37 -17.91
C ILE A 50 14.02 -6.77 -17.48
N THR A 51 14.89 -7.50 -16.79
CA THR A 51 14.59 -8.86 -16.29
C THR A 51 14.11 -8.79 -14.85
N MET A 52 12.80 -8.91 -14.62
CA MET A 52 12.25 -9.09 -13.27
C MET A 52 12.01 -10.57 -13.00
N THR A 53 12.55 -11.11 -11.91
CA THR A 53 12.30 -12.49 -11.47
C THR A 53 11.22 -12.51 -10.39
N LEU A 54 10.15 -13.28 -10.59
CA LEU A 54 9.13 -13.50 -9.57
C LEU A 54 9.62 -14.60 -8.61
N ARG A 55 9.77 -14.26 -7.33
CA ARG A 55 10.20 -15.22 -6.30
C ARG A 55 9.10 -15.40 -5.26
N GLN A 56 8.37 -16.51 -5.35
CA GLN A 56 7.38 -16.87 -4.34
C GLN A 56 8.01 -17.74 -3.25
N VAL A 57 7.79 -17.37 -1.98
CA VAL A 57 8.30 -18.10 -0.80
C VAL A 57 7.21 -18.29 0.25
N ASP A 58 7.41 -19.22 1.18
CA ASP A 58 6.50 -19.40 2.31
C ASP A 58 6.55 -18.21 3.29
N SER A 59 5.58 -18.17 4.21
CA SER A 59 5.43 -17.04 5.14
C SER A 59 6.64 -16.86 6.08
N SER A 60 7.29 -17.94 6.50
CA SER A 60 8.43 -17.87 7.43
C SER A 60 9.66 -17.31 6.73
N GLN A 61 9.93 -17.77 5.50
CA GLN A 61 11.02 -17.25 4.67
C GLN A 61 10.76 -15.81 4.26
N TYR A 62 9.53 -15.45 3.87
CA TYR A 62 9.16 -14.08 3.51
C TYR A 62 9.45 -13.12 4.67
N LEU A 63 8.96 -13.43 5.88
CA LEU A 63 9.16 -12.56 7.05
C LEU A 63 10.63 -12.44 7.46
N ARG A 64 11.42 -13.50 7.31
CA ARG A 64 12.87 -13.44 7.55
C ARG A 64 13.54 -12.46 6.59
N ARG A 65 13.31 -12.62 5.28
CA ARG A 65 13.86 -11.75 4.24
C ARG A 65 13.39 -10.30 4.38
N LEU A 66 12.12 -10.10 4.72
CA LEU A 66 11.55 -8.77 5.00
C LEU A 66 12.30 -8.07 6.14
N ARG A 67 12.52 -8.76 7.27
CA ARG A 67 13.26 -8.20 8.41
C ARG A 67 14.71 -7.88 8.04
N GLU A 68 15.37 -8.78 7.31
CA GLU A 68 16.77 -8.62 6.89
C GLU A 68 16.95 -7.58 5.77
N GLY A 69 15.89 -7.23 5.04
CA GLY A 69 16.02 -6.36 3.86
C GLY A 69 16.57 -7.10 2.64
N ASP A 70 16.46 -8.43 2.61
CA ASP A 70 16.92 -9.28 1.51
C ASP A 70 15.83 -9.40 0.43
N TYR A 71 15.67 -8.35 -0.35
CA TYR A 71 14.78 -8.26 -1.52
C TYR A 71 15.13 -7.02 -2.33
N ASP A 72 14.87 -7.04 -3.64
CA ASP A 72 14.98 -5.83 -4.47
C ASP A 72 13.63 -5.09 -4.51
N MET A 73 12.52 -5.84 -4.61
CA MET A 73 11.17 -5.30 -4.64
C MET A 73 10.20 -6.23 -3.90
N ILE A 74 9.22 -5.64 -3.20
CA ILE A 74 8.10 -6.33 -2.58
C ILE A 74 6.80 -5.54 -2.82
N PRO A 75 5.64 -6.22 -2.87
CA PRO A 75 4.38 -5.53 -2.63
C PRO A 75 4.25 -5.18 -1.15
N SER A 76 3.78 -3.97 -0.86
CA SER A 76 3.48 -3.52 0.49
C SER A 76 2.13 -2.82 0.51
N LEU A 77 1.37 -3.02 1.59
CA LEU A 77 0.14 -2.29 1.84
C LEU A 77 0.49 -0.99 2.55
N TYR A 78 0.13 0.12 1.95
CA TYR A 78 0.22 1.43 2.59
C TYR A 78 -1.14 1.81 3.15
N GLN A 79 -1.30 1.72 4.47
CA GLN A 79 -2.53 2.14 5.14
C GLN A 79 -2.52 3.65 5.29
N ALA A 80 -3.35 4.34 4.51
CA ALA A 80 -3.58 5.76 4.67
C ALA A 80 -4.39 6.02 5.94
N MET A 81 -3.97 7.03 6.70
CA MET A 81 -4.69 7.53 7.87
C MET A 81 -5.21 8.94 7.54
N PRO A 82 -6.34 9.38 8.15
CA PRO A 82 -6.87 10.73 7.91
C PRO A 82 -5.86 11.84 8.21
N TRP A 83 -5.01 11.61 9.22
CA TRP A 83 -3.94 12.50 9.61
C TRP A 83 -2.61 11.74 9.69
N PRO A 84 -1.49 12.35 9.27
CA PRO A 84 -0.18 11.74 9.42
C PRO A 84 0.16 11.59 10.90
N SER A 85 0.61 10.40 11.28
CA SER A 85 0.87 10.03 12.68
C SER A 85 2.34 9.71 12.93
N THR A 86 2.69 9.48 14.20
CA THR A 86 4.03 9.06 14.62
C THR A 86 4.47 7.73 14.01
N SER A 87 3.55 6.89 13.51
CA SER A 87 3.91 5.62 12.89
C SER A 87 4.78 5.79 11.63
N LEU A 88 4.74 6.98 11.00
CA LEU A 88 5.58 7.30 9.84
C LEU A 88 7.08 7.23 10.14
N GLN A 89 7.49 7.36 11.41
CA GLN A 89 8.88 7.16 11.82
C GLN A 89 9.39 5.77 11.43
N TYR A 90 8.63 4.72 11.75
CA TYR A 90 9.02 3.34 11.45
C TYR A 90 8.99 2.99 9.96
N VAL A 91 8.34 3.82 9.13
CA VAL A 91 8.15 3.59 7.69
C VAL A 91 9.17 4.37 6.85
N TRP A 92 9.54 5.59 7.27
CA TRP A 92 10.29 6.51 6.41
C TRP A 92 11.57 7.07 7.01
N GLN A 93 11.69 7.12 8.34
CA GLN A 93 12.82 7.79 8.99
C GLN A 93 14.07 6.92 8.93
N SER A 94 15.22 7.56 8.66
CA SER A 94 16.54 6.92 8.51
C SER A 94 16.97 6.12 9.75
N ASP A 95 16.64 6.60 10.95
CA ASP A 95 16.97 5.90 12.22
C ASP A 95 16.25 4.55 12.34
N TYR A 96 15.14 4.39 11.62
CA TYR A 96 14.36 3.16 11.55
C TYR A 96 14.61 2.40 10.25
N ILE A 97 15.76 2.59 9.59
CA ILE A 97 16.08 1.90 8.34
C ILE A 97 16.05 0.37 8.49
N SER A 98 16.33 -0.17 9.68
CA SER A 98 16.26 -1.62 9.98
C SER A 98 14.84 -2.12 10.30
N SER A 99 13.87 -1.21 10.46
CA SER A 99 12.46 -1.56 10.65
C SER A 99 11.95 -2.38 9.48
N SER A 100 11.21 -3.45 9.75
CA SER A 100 10.52 -4.21 8.70
C SER A 100 9.40 -3.40 8.01
N TRP A 101 8.99 -2.28 8.61
CA TRP A 101 8.03 -1.34 8.01
C TRP A 101 8.69 -0.31 7.08
N ASN A 102 10.00 -0.07 7.23
CA ASN A 102 10.76 0.76 6.29
C ASN A 102 11.19 -0.09 5.09
N THR A 103 10.20 -0.50 4.30
CA THR A 103 10.39 -1.48 3.22
C THR A 103 11.28 -0.95 2.10
N ALA A 104 11.26 0.37 1.87
CA ALA A 104 12.09 1.04 0.86
C ALA A 104 13.51 1.38 1.37
N ARG A 105 13.82 1.11 2.65
CA ARG A 105 15.11 1.41 3.30
C ARG A 105 15.55 2.85 3.07
N VAL A 106 14.62 3.80 3.22
CA VAL A 106 14.86 5.21 2.94
C VAL A 106 15.89 5.79 3.91
N LYS A 107 16.83 6.56 3.34
CA LYS A 107 17.81 7.35 4.08
C LYS A 107 17.93 8.72 3.42
N ASP A 108 17.13 9.67 3.89
CA ASP A 108 17.06 11.01 3.33
C ASP A 108 16.80 12.04 4.46
N PRO A 109 17.71 13.01 4.67
CA PRO A 109 17.59 13.98 5.77
C PRO A 109 16.38 14.92 5.61
N LEU A 110 15.91 15.15 4.38
CA LEU A 110 14.71 15.95 4.13
C LEU A 110 13.45 15.16 4.50
N VAL A 111 13.42 13.86 4.19
CA VAL A 111 12.35 12.96 4.67
C VAL A 111 12.34 12.92 6.20
N ASP A 112 13.51 12.76 6.81
CA ASP A 112 13.65 12.76 8.28
C ASP A 112 13.11 14.04 8.90
N HIS A 113 13.43 15.20 8.30
CA HIS A 113 12.93 16.49 8.76
C HIS A 113 11.40 16.55 8.77
N PHE A 114 10.74 16.21 7.66
CA PHE A 114 9.27 16.26 7.59
C PHE A 114 8.60 15.28 8.54
N VAL A 115 9.16 14.07 8.68
CA VAL A 115 8.65 13.08 9.64
C VAL A 115 8.80 13.58 11.08
N GLN A 116 9.92 14.21 11.44
CA GLN A 116 10.12 14.82 12.76
C GLN A 116 9.14 15.97 13.03
N GLN A 117 8.87 16.82 12.03
CA GLN A 117 7.88 17.89 12.14
C GLN A 117 6.46 17.32 12.37
N ILE A 118 6.09 16.26 11.67
CA ILE A 118 4.80 15.57 11.88
C ILE A 118 4.68 15.05 13.32
N VAL A 119 5.73 14.42 13.84
CA VAL A 119 5.78 13.90 15.22
C VAL A 119 5.65 15.03 16.24
N ALA A 120 6.29 16.17 16.00
CA ALA A 120 6.24 17.32 16.91
C ALA A 120 4.87 18.02 16.95
N HIS A 121 4.08 17.93 15.88
CA HIS A 121 2.78 18.61 15.74
C HIS A 121 1.57 17.67 15.87
N GLN A 122 1.75 16.50 16.50
CA GLN A 122 0.64 15.59 16.74
C GLN A 122 -0.48 16.27 17.56
N GLY A 123 -1.72 16.13 17.11
CA GLY A 123 -2.89 16.79 17.69
C GLY A 123 -3.21 18.18 17.11
N ASP A 124 -2.37 18.74 16.25
CA ASP A 124 -2.66 19.99 15.52
C ASP A 124 -2.96 19.69 14.04
N GLU A 125 -4.22 19.48 13.71
CA GLU A 125 -4.68 19.19 12.34
C GLU A 125 -4.28 20.27 11.33
N LYS A 126 -4.23 21.54 11.75
CA LYS A 126 -3.88 22.66 10.85
C LYS A 126 -2.41 22.65 10.48
N ALA A 127 -1.55 22.23 11.41
CA ALA A 127 -0.13 22.03 11.13
C ALA A 127 0.13 20.72 10.36
N LEU A 128 -0.58 19.65 10.69
CA LEU A 128 -0.38 18.33 10.06
C LEU A 128 -0.78 18.28 8.59
N LEU A 129 -1.82 19.02 8.16
CA LEU A 129 -2.27 19.03 6.77
C LEU A 129 -1.16 19.41 5.77
N PRO A 130 -0.52 20.60 5.86
CA PRO A 130 0.54 20.97 4.94
C PRO A 130 1.79 20.10 5.08
N LEU A 131 2.11 19.61 6.28
CA LEU A 131 3.23 18.69 6.51
C LEU A 131 3.03 17.35 5.79
N GLY A 132 1.83 16.77 5.87
CA GLY A 132 1.48 15.55 5.17
C GLY A 132 1.57 15.70 3.65
N GLN A 133 1.05 16.81 3.10
CA GLN A 133 1.13 17.11 1.67
C GLN A 133 2.58 17.30 1.18
N ALA A 134 3.43 17.94 1.99
CA ALA A 134 4.83 18.14 1.66
C ALA A 134 5.61 16.82 1.67
N LEU A 135 5.39 15.98 2.68
CA LEU A 135 5.98 14.65 2.75
C LEU A 135 5.51 13.77 1.58
N ASP A 136 4.22 13.76 1.25
CA ASP A 136 3.68 12.99 0.12
C ASP A 136 4.38 13.35 -1.20
N ARG A 137 4.50 14.65 -1.51
CA ARG A 137 5.21 15.12 -2.71
C ARG A 137 6.68 14.69 -2.72
N LEU A 138 7.35 14.79 -1.57
CA LEU A 138 8.75 14.38 -1.43
C LEU A 138 8.94 12.89 -1.69
N LEU A 139 8.06 12.04 -1.15
CA LEU A 139 8.10 10.59 -1.35
C LEU A 139 7.83 10.22 -2.81
N LEU A 140 6.83 10.86 -3.44
CA LEU A 140 6.48 10.61 -4.84
C LEU A 140 7.57 11.07 -5.82
N TRP A 141 8.22 12.21 -5.57
CA TRP A 141 9.31 12.70 -6.42
C TRP A 141 10.56 11.81 -6.39
N ASN A 142 10.82 11.15 -5.26
CA ASN A 142 11.95 10.24 -5.12
C ASN A 142 11.67 8.80 -5.60
N ALA A 143 10.43 8.49 -6.00
CA ALA A 143 10.03 7.20 -6.56
C ALA A 143 10.42 5.98 -5.70
N TYR A 144 10.35 6.10 -4.36
CA TYR A 144 10.60 4.99 -3.42
C TYR A 144 9.58 3.85 -3.52
N MET A 145 8.40 4.14 -4.10
CA MET A 145 7.34 3.18 -4.36
C MET A 145 6.68 3.46 -5.71
N ILE A 146 6.02 2.44 -6.26
CA ILE A 146 5.12 2.58 -7.40
C ILE A 146 3.70 2.43 -6.85
N PRO A 147 2.90 3.52 -6.74
CA PRO A 147 1.53 3.43 -6.28
C PRO A 147 0.71 2.51 -7.18
N MET A 148 -0.10 1.67 -6.56
CA MET A 148 -0.98 0.72 -7.24
C MET A 148 -2.42 1.27 -7.22
N TRP A 149 -3.39 0.43 -6.87
CA TRP A 149 -4.79 0.82 -6.75
C TRP A 149 -5.20 0.94 -5.28
N TYR A 150 -6.35 1.59 -5.07
CA TYR A 150 -7.08 1.59 -3.81
C TYR A 150 -8.57 1.42 -4.11
N ASN A 151 -9.33 0.97 -3.10
CA ASN A 151 -10.78 0.96 -3.17
C ASN A 151 -11.31 2.23 -2.50
N ALA A 152 -12.01 3.07 -3.26
CA ALA A 152 -12.58 4.32 -2.76
C ALA A 152 -13.85 4.14 -1.92
N GLU A 153 -14.45 2.95 -1.97
CA GLU A 153 -15.74 2.64 -1.35
C GLU A 153 -15.62 1.40 -0.47
N GLN A 154 -16.41 1.37 0.61
CA GLN A 154 -16.61 0.17 1.41
C GLN A 154 -17.89 -0.49 0.95
N ARG A 155 -17.81 -1.75 0.50
CA ARG A 155 -19.01 -2.48 0.04
C ARG A 155 -19.48 -3.41 1.13
N LEU A 156 -20.69 -3.18 1.62
CA LEU A 156 -21.30 -3.99 2.67
C LEU A 156 -22.58 -4.62 2.17
N ALA A 157 -22.75 -5.87 2.54
CA ALA A 157 -23.94 -6.66 2.30
C ALA A 157 -24.53 -7.03 3.65
N TRP A 158 -25.79 -6.68 3.88
CA TRP A 158 -26.47 -7.03 5.13
C TRP A 158 -27.94 -7.37 4.89
N TRP A 159 -28.47 -8.14 5.82
CA TRP A 159 -29.89 -8.47 5.88
C TRP A 159 -30.72 -7.25 6.23
N ASP A 160 -31.85 -7.05 5.56
CA ASP A 160 -32.82 -6.01 5.90
C ASP A 160 -33.60 -6.32 7.20
N LYS A 161 -32.86 -6.47 8.30
CA LYS A 161 -33.30 -6.56 9.70
C LYS A 161 -32.51 -5.62 10.60
N PHE A 162 -31.57 -4.88 10.03
CA PHE A 162 -30.76 -3.91 10.73
C PHE A 162 -31.12 -2.50 10.27
N SER A 163 -31.15 -1.58 11.21
CA SER A 163 -31.24 -0.15 10.97
C SER A 163 -29.99 0.53 11.51
N HIS A 164 -29.66 1.68 10.95
CA HIS A 164 -28.47 2.45 11.27
C HIS A 164 -28.78 3.95 11.20
N PRO A 165 -27.94 4.81 11.81
CA PRO A 165 -28.12 6.25 11.74
C PRO A 165 -28.09 6.75 10.29
N GLN A 166 -28.83 7.82 9.99
CA GLN A 166 -28.77 8.47 8.68
C GLN A 166 -27.40 9.12 8.42
N ILE A 167 -26.76 9.64 9.47
CA ILE A 167 -25.43 10.23 9.40
C ILE A 167 -24.42 9.15 9.80
N LYS A 168 -23.57 8.75 8.86
CA LYS A 168 -22.47 7.80 9.10
C LYS A 168 -21.24 8.55 9.67
N PRO A 169 -20.37 7.87 10.43
CA PRO A 169 -19.08 8.43 10.80
C PRO A 169 -18.25 8.80 9.56
N ALA A 170 -17.47 9.89 9.64
CA ALA A 170 -16.69 10.38 8.51
C ALA A 170 -15.55 9.45 8.08
N PHE A 171 -15.00 8.65 9.02
CA PHE A 171 -13.81 7.82 8.81
C PHE A 171 -13.98 6.36 9.24
N ALA A 172 -15.22 5.90 9.44
CA ALA A 172 -15.50 4.54 9.88
C ALA A 172 -16.81 4.01 9.30
N THR A 173 -16.89 2.67 9.22
CA THR A 173 -18.11 1.99 8.76
C THR A 173 -19.29 2.20 9.70
N GLY A 174 -19.04 2.33 11.01
CA GLY A 174 -20.08 2.62 12.00
C GLY A 174 -21.00 1.45 12.33
N LEU A 175 -20.59 0.20 12.11
CA LEU A 175 -21.41 -1.01 12.38
C LEU A 175 -21.84 -1.11 13.83
N GLU A 176 -21.03 -0.59 14.75
CA GLU A 176 -21.32 -0.51 16.18
C GLU A 176 -22.54 0.37 16.50
N ASN A 177 -22.93 1.25 15.57
CA ASN A 177 -24.10 2.12 15.72
C ASN A 177 -25.37 1.51 15.12
N TRP A 178 -25.31 0.27 14.63
CA TRP A 178 -26.46 -0.41 14.05
C TRP A 178 -27.26 -1.11 15.13
N TRP A 179 -28.57 -1.24 14.92
CA TRP A 179 -29.44 -1.98 15.81
C TRP A 179 -30.34 -2.95 15.03
N TYR A 180 -30.75 -4.00 15.72
CA TYR A 180 -31.78 -4.90 15.21
C TYR A 180 -33.12 -4.16 15.17
N ASP A 181 -33.72 -4.10 13.99
CA ASP A 181 -35.00 -3.47 13.74
C ASP A 181 -36.06 -4.56 13.62
N VAL A 182 -36.87 -4.71 14.67
CA VAL A 182 -37.90 -5.75 14.76
C VAL A 182 -38.93 -5.63 13.64
N ASN A 183 -39.23 -4.40 13.19
CA ASN A 183 -40.20 -4.16 12.12
C ASN A 183 -39.65 -4.57 10.76
N LYS A 184 -38.37 -4.30 10.50
CA LYS A 184 -37.71 -4.77 9.27
C LYS A 184 -37.53 -6.28 9.28
N ALA A 185 -37.10 -6.83 10.43
CA ALA A 185 -36.91 -8.26 10.57
C ALA A 185 -38.21 -9.06 10.34
N GLY A 186 -39.35 -8.55 10.81
CA GLY A 186 -40.66 -9.17 10.57
C GLY A 186 -41.09 -9.22 9.10
N ARG A 187 -40.41 -8.51 8.20
CA ARG A 187 -40.64 -8.54 6.75
C ARG A 187 -39.76 -9.57 6.03
N LEU A 188 -38.79 -10.17 6.71
CA LEU A 188 -37.94 -11.20 6.12
C LEU A 188 -38.70 -12.53 6.01
N PRO A 189 -38.74 -13.17 4.83
CA PRO A 189 -39.30 -14.51 4.67
C PRO A 189 -38.49 -15.52 5.48
N ALA A 190 -39.17 -16.49 6.10
CA ALA A 190 -38.54 -17.52 6.93
C ALA A 190 -37.51 -18.39 6.16
N ASP A 191 -37.66 -18.52 4.84
CA ASP A 191 -36.94 -19.51 4.02
C ASP A 191 -36.03 -18.93 2.93
N GLN A 192 -35.84 -17.61 2.82
CA GLN A 192 -35.01 -17.02 1.76
C GLN A 192 -33.85 -16.22 2.30
N ALA A 193 -32.75 -16.94 2.51
CA ALA A 193 -31.55 -16.38 3.05
C ALA A 193 -30.73 -15.50 2.10
N LEU A 194 -31.12 -15.41 0.83
CA LEU A 194 -30.35 -14.71 -0.21
C LEU A 194 -31.14 -13.59 -0.90
N ALA A 195 -32.46 -13.50 -0.69
CA ALA A 195 -33.32 -12.58 -1.44
C ALA A 195 -33.34 -11.13 -0.90
N ASN A 196 -32.89 -10.89 0.34
CA ASN A 196 -33.05 -9.60 1.02
C ASN A 196 -31.74 -9.01 1.54
N ILE A 197 -30.67 -9.20 0.75
CA ILE A 197 -29.37 -8.58 1.01
C ILE A 197 -29.41 -7.16 0.43
N GLN A 198 -29.27 -6.17 1.30
CA GLN A 198 -29.07 -4.78 0.91
C GLN A 198 -27.59 -4.54 0.64
N PHE A 199 -27.30 -3.73 -0.38
CA PHE A 199 -25.96 -3.26 -0.71
C PHE A 199 -25.87 -1.77 -0.44
N GLY A 200 -24.82 -1.35 0.26
CA GLY A 200 -24.54 0.06 0.49
C GLY A 200 -23.05 0.38 0.31
N PRO A 201 -22.73 1.63 -0.05
CA PRO A 201 -21.38 2.20 0.06
C PRO A 201 -21.01 2.50 1.52
#